data_AF-S7Q6F2-F1
#
_entry.id   AF-S7Q6F2-F1
#
_cell.length_a   1.000
_cell.length_b   1.000
_cell.length_c   1.000
_cell.angle_alpha   90.00
_cell.angle_beta   90.00
_cell.angle_gamma   90.00
#
_symmetry.space_group_name_H-M   'P 1'
#
loop_
_entity.id
_entity.type
_entity.pdbx_description
1 polymer ?
#
loop_
_entity_poly.entity_id
_entity_poly.type
_entity_poly.pdbx_seq_one_letter_code
_entity_poly.pdbx_strand_id
1 'polypeptide(L)' 'MSSSQSQTKTKGKKEPVSDYEFLKAWGGWHQFMLSYSLKPWDDDDVQEAKEIIRRLKANQEEE' A
#
# COMPACT_ATOMS: atom_id res chain seq x y z
N MET A 1 -37.64 19.84 21.71
CA MET A 1 -38.07 19.27 20.42
C MET A 1 -36.83 18.97 19.60
N SER A 2 -36.79 17.75 19.08
CA SER A 2 -35.67 17.13 18.36
C SER A 2 -35.36 17.80 17.02
N SER A 3 -34.08 17.85 16.65
CA SER A 3 -33.57 17.93 15.27
C SER A 3 -32.10 17.49 15.37
N SER A 4 -31.78 16.20 15.38
CA SER A 4 -31.85 15.21 14.28
C SER A 4 -30.93 15.56 13.11
N GLN A 5 -29.82 14.82 13.06
CA GLN A 5 -28.96 14.49 11.91
C GLN A 5 -28.27 15.66 11.19
N SER A 6 -26.94 15.63 11.04
CA SER A 6 -26.37 14.85 9.93
C SER A 6 -24.94 14.40 10.20
N GLN A 7 -24.73 13.09 10.21
CA GLN A 7 -23.44 12.46 9.94
C GLN A 7 -23.12 12.67 8.45
N THR A 8 -22.01 13.33 8.13
CA THR A 8 -21.40 13.23 6.80
C THR A 8 -20.06 12.53 6.94
N LYS A 9 -20.13 11.19 6.99
CA LYS A 9 -19.00 10.29 6.81
C LYS A 9 -18.56 10.37 5.35
N THR A 10 -17.65 11.30 5.05
CA THR A 10 -17.00 11.37 3.74
C THR A 10 -16.13 10.13 3.56
N LYS A 11 -16.61 9.16 2.77
CA LYS A 11 -15.78 8.11 2.17
C LYS A 11 -14.76 8.81 1.25
N GLY A 12 -13.62 9.19 1.82
CA GLY A 12 -12.52 9.80 1.08
C GLY A 12 -11.96 8.79 0.08
N LYS A 13 -11.93 9.18 -1.18
CA LYS A 13 -11.12 8.53 -2.21
C LYS A 13 -9.72 8.29 -1.63
N LYS A 14 -9.29 7.04 -1.53
CA LYS A 14 -7.94 6.73 -1.05
C LYS A 14 -6.97 7.28 -2.09
N GLU A 15 -6.25 8.33 -1.73
CA GLU A 15 -5.07 8.77 -2.49
C GLU A 15 -4.14 7.57 -2.69
N PRO A 16 -3.36 7.50 -3.79
CA PRO A 16 -2.47 6.38 -4.02
C PRO A 16 -1.56 6.23 -2.79
N VAL A 17 -1.72 5.13 -2.08
CA VAL A 17 -0.93 4.83 -0.88
C VAL A 17 0.53 4.86 -1.31
N SER A 18 1.37 5.66 -0.66
CA SER A 18 2.80 5.73 -1.01
C SER A 18 3.44 4.34 -0.81
N ASP A 19 4.55 4.06 -1.49
CA ASP A 19 5.27 2.78 -1.32
C ASP A 19 5.61 2.55 0.15
N TYR A 20 6.04 3.59 0.85
CA TYR A 20 6.34 3.54 2.27
C TYR A 20 5.14 3.11 3.12
N GLU A 21 3.96 3.73 2.92
CA GLU A 21 2.77 3.41 3.71
C GLU A 21 2.23 2.01 3.40
N PHE A 22 2.32 1.56 2.15
CA PHE A 22 1.96 0.19 1.78
C PHE A 22 2.90 -0.83 2.41
N LEU A 23 4.21 -0.57 2.36
CA LEU A 23 5.24 -1.43 2.93
C LEU A 23 5.20 -1.46 4.45
N LYS A 24 4.69 -0.40 5.10
CA LYS A 24 4.55 -0.35 6.56
C LYS A 24 3.69 -1.50 7.09
N ALA A 25 2.64 -1.89 6.36
CA ALA A 25 1.81 -3.05 6.70
C ALA A 25 2.58 -4.38 6.57
N TRP A 26 3.61 -4.43 5.71
CA TRP A 26 4.49 -5.59 5.49
C TRP A 26 5.68 -5.66 6.45
N GLY A 27 5.87 -4.65 7.33
CA GLY A 27 7.07 -4.54 8.17
C GLY A 27 8.22 -3.75 7.52
N GLY A 28 7.93 -3.03 6.44
CA GLY A 28 8.87 -2.16 5.73
C GLY A 28 9.51 -2.83 4.50
N TRP A 29 10.32 -2.04 3.80
CA TRP A 29 11.00 -2.47 2.57
C TRP A 29 11.85 -3.74 2.74
N HIS A 30 12.63 -3.83 3.82
CA HIS A 30 13.51 -4.97 4.06
C HIS A 30 12.74 -6.26 4.32
N GLN A 31 11.68 -6.17 5.14
CA GLN A 31 10.83 -7.33 5.47
C GLN A 31 10.06 -7.81 4.24
N PHE A 32 9.59 -6.87 3.41
CA PHE A 32 8.98 -7.16 2.12
C PHE A 32 9.96 -7.88 1.19
N MET A 33 11.15 -7.31 0.95
CA MET A 33 12.13 -7.97 0.07
C MET A 33 12.52 -9.36 0.58
N LEU A 34 12.74 -9.52 1.89
CA LEU A 34 13.03 -10.81 2.49
C LEU A 34 11.89 -11.82 2.25
N SER A 35 10.63 -11.39 2.34
CA SER A 35 9.46 -12.25 2.11
C SER A 35 9.36 -12.76 0.66
N TYR A 36 9.91 -12.01 -0.30
CA TYR A 36 9.99 -12.38 -1.71
C TYR A 36 11.37 -12.94 -2.11
N SER A 37 12.28 -13.19 -1.14
CA SER A 37 13.67 -13.62 -1.37
C SER A 37 14.49 -12.67 -2.28
N LEU A 38 14.12 -11.39 -2.28
CA LEU A 38 14.78 -10.33 -3.05
C LEU A 38 15.91 -9.69 -2.23
N LYS A 39 16.98 -9.28 -2.90
CA LYS A 39 18.15 -8.65 -2.26
C LYS A 39 18.08 -7.12 -2.35
N PRO A 40 18.04 -6.37 -1.23
CA PRO A 40 17.96 -4.90 -1.26
C PRO A 40 19.22 -4.20 -1.81
N TRP A 41 20.32 -4.92 -1.98
CA TRP A 41 21.58 -4.42 -2.56
C TRP A 41 21.72 -4.76 -4.05
N ASP A 42 20.76 -5.47 -4.64
CA ASP A 42 20.76 -5.87 -6.04
C ASP A 42 19.72 -5.02 -6.78
N ASP A 43 20.17 -4.24 -7.77
CA ASP A 43 19.30 -3.29 -8.49
C ASP A 43 18.21 -3.99 -9.31
N ASP A 44 18.45 -5.23 -9.75
CA ASP A 44 17.47 -6.04 -10.48
C ASP A 44 16.34 -6.48 -9.53
N ASP A 45 16.72 -7.02 -8.37
CA ASP A 45 15.78 -7.40 -7.31
C ASP A 45 14.99 -6.19 -6.77
N VAL A 46 15.61 -5.01 -6.68
CA VAL A 46 14.94 -3.76 -6.27
C VAL A 46 13.91 -3.32 -7.30
N GLN A 47 14.19 -3.47 -8.60
CA GLN A 47 13.23 -3.15 -9.65
C GLN A 47 12.06 -4.14 -9.65
N GLU A 48 12.34 -5.42 -9.48
CA GLU A 48 11.30 -6.45 -9.34
C GLU A 48 10.39 -6.16 -8.14
N ALA A 49 10.97 -5.83 -6.98
CA ALA A 49 10.22 -5.46 -5.78
C ALA A 49 9.27 -4.27 -6.03
N LYS A 50 9.72 -3.23 -6.74
CA LYS A 50 8.89 -2.06 -7.10
C LYS A 50 7.72 -2.45 -8.02
N GLU A 51 7.96 -3.32 -8.99
CA GLU A 51 6.92 -3.79 -9.89
C GLU A 51 5.86 -4.63 -9.16
N ILE A 52 6.29 -5.52 -8.24
CA ILE A 52 5.39 -6.28 -7.38
C ILE A 52 4.52 -5.34 -6.54
N ILE A 53 5.12 -4.33 -5.89
CA ILE A 53 4.37 -3.34 -5.10
C ILE A 53 3.33 -2.61 -5.96
N ARG A 54 3.73 -2.18 -7.16
CA ARG A 54 2.81 -1.52 -8.11
C ARG A 54 1.63 -2.43 -8.47
N ARG A 55 1.89 -3.71 -8.75
CA ARG A 55 0.85 -4.70 -9.09
C ARG A 55 -0.07 -4.97 -7.90
N LEU A 56 0.47 -5.14 -6.70
CA LEU A 56 -0.30 -5.39 -5.48
C LEU A 56 -1.22 -4.21 -5.15
N LYS A 57 -0.73 -2.98 -5.29
CA LYS A 57 -1.53 -1.77 -5.09
C LYS A 57 -2.68 -1.68 -6.08
N ALA A 58 -2.41 -1.91 -7.36
CA ALA A 58 -3.45 -1.92 -8.39
C ALA A 58 -4.54 -2.97 -8.10
N ASN A 59 -4.16 -4.16 -7.65
CA ASN A 59 -5.12 -5.21 -7.31
C ASN A 59 -5.93 -4.91 -6.03
N GLN A 60 -5.41 -4.11 -5.09
CA GLN A 60 -6.14 -3.70 -3.89
C GLN A 60 -7.21 -2.62 -4.16
N GLU A 61 -7.18 -1.97 -5.33
CA GLU A 61 -8.18 -0.99 -5.73
C GLU A 61 -9.41 -1.62 -6.40
N GLU A 62 -9.33 -2.90 -6.80
CA GLU A 62 -10.40 -3.62 -7.52
C GLU A 62 -11.35 -4.45 -6.62
N GLU A 63 -11.22 -4.37 -5.28
CA GLU A 63 -12.16 -4.93 -4.28
C GLU A 63 -12.87 -3.85 -3.45
#